data_AF-A0A518K0W8-F1
#
_entry.id   AF-A0A518K0W8-F1
#
_cell.length_a   1.000
_cell.length_b   1.000
_cell.length_c   1.000
_cell.angle_alpha   90.00
_cell.angle_beta   90.00
_cell.angle_gamma   90.00
#
_symmetry.space_group_name_H-M   'P 1'
#
loop_
_entity.id
_entity.type
_entity.pdbx_description
1 polymer ?
#
loop_
_entity_poly.entity_id
_entity_poly.type
_entity_poly.pdbx_seq_one_letter_code
_entity_poly.pdbx_strand_id
1 'polypeptide(L)'
;MAYRVLMAVLNRRVPLMLTEGIIAEYTDVLSRPTVRKLTGLTAKQNSDLVLELISLSHQTQLRFSWRPNLSDEADNKFIEAAIAATAIIITYNVRDFDCADLVKHGWDVMTPIECWTLYDLGN
;
A
#
# COMPACT_ATOMS: atom_id res chain seq x y z
N MET A 1 0.28 4.24 -14.20
CA MET A 1 1.57 4.30 -13.49
C MET A 1 1.61 3.35 -12.29
N ALA A 2 0.57 3.26 -11.46
CA ALA A 2 0.50 2.31 -10.34
C ALA A 2 0.90 0.86 -10.68
N TYR A 3 0.48 0.34 -11.84
CA TYR A 3 0.92 -0.99 -12.31
C TYR A 3 2.45 -1.12 -12.42
N ARG A 4 3.17 -0.08 -12.87
CA ARG A 4 4.64 -0.13 -12.97
C ARG A 4 5.29 -0.15 -11.59
N VAL A 5 4.74 0.56 -10.61
CA VAL A 5 5.19 0.50 -9.20
C VAL A 5 4.98 -0.90 -8.64
N LEU A 6 3.82 -1.52 -8.88
CA LEU A 6 3.57 -2.93 -8.52
C LEU A 6 4.61 -3.86 -9.16
N MET A 7 4.91 -3.69 -10.45
CA MET A 7 5.94 -4.49 -11.10
C MET A 7 7.33 -4.24 -10.48
N ALA A 8 7.65 -3.02 -10.07
CA ALA A 8 8.92 -2.72 -9.39
C ALA A 8 9.02 -3.43 -8.03
N VAL A 9 7.90 -3.52 -7.28
CA VAL A 9 7.80 -4.31 -6.05
C VAL A 9 8.01 -5.80 -6.32
N LEU A 10 7.29 -6.37 -7.29
CA LEU A 10 7.43 -7.79 -7.66
C LEU A 10 8.86 -8.13 -8.12
N ASN A 11 9.53 -7.17 -8.77
CA ASN A 11 10.94 -7.30 -9.17
C ASN A 11 11.94 -6.94 -8.07
N ARG A 12 11.51 -6.77 -6.81
CA ARG A 12 12.34 -6.44 -5.64
C ARG A 12 13.14 -5.13 -5.75
N ARG A 13 12.70 -4.20 -6.61
CA ARG A 13 13.33 -2.88 -6.75
C ARG A 13 12.78 -1.88 -5.73
N VAL A 14 11.55 -2.10 -5.27
CA VAL A 14 10.90 -1.28 -4.26
C VAL A 14 10.49 -2.19 -3.11
N PRO A 15 10.95 -1.95 -1.87
CA PRO A 15 10.49 -2.70 -0.71
C PRO A 15 9.02 -2.39 -0.43
N LEU A 16 8.28 -3.40 0.04
CA LEU A 16 6.86 -3.27 0.38
C LEU A 16 6.68 -3.49 1.89
N MET A 17 5.78 -2.71 2.47
CA MET A 17 5.29 -2.92 3.84
C MET A 17 3.84 -3.37 3.79
N LEU A 18 3.51 -4.46 4.46
CA LEU A 18 2.13 -4.94 4.60
C LEU A 18 1.82 -5.25 6.05
N THR A 19 0.62 -4.85 6.48
CA THR A 19 0.03 -5.23 7.76
C THR A 19 -1.16 -6.16 7.52
N GLU A 20 -1.61 -6.88 8.54
CA GLU A 20 -2.75 -7.79 8.43
C GLU A 20 -4.01 -7.09 7.91
N GLY A 21 -4.27 -5.85 8.34
CA GLY A 21 -5.40 -5.06 7.87
C GLY A 21 -5.34 -4.72 6.38
N ILE A 22 -4.14 -4.48 5.84
CA ILE A 22 -3.94 -4.23 4.40
C ILE A 22 -4.10 -5.53 3.61
N ILE A 23 -3.57 -6.64 4.12
CA ILE A 23 -3.71 -7.97 3.50
C ILE A 23 -5.18 -8.38 3.44
N ALA A 24 -5.94 -8.14 4.51
CA ALA A 24 -7.38 -8.38 4.55
C ALA A 24 -8.13 -7.55 3.50
N GLU A 25 -7.80 -6.26 3.36
CA GLU A 25 -8.38 -5.38 2.34
C GLU A 25 -8.10 -5.90 0.92
N TYR A 26 -6.85 -6.30 0.63
CA TYR A 26 -6.49 -6.85 -0.68
C TYR A 26 -7.25 -8.13 -0.97
N THR A 27 -7.36 -9.02 0.02
CA THR A 27 -8.08 -10.29 -0.12
C THR A 27 -9.57 -10.04 -0.39
N ASP A 28 -10.21 -9.13 0.35
CA ASP A 28 -11.60 -8.76 0.14
C ASP A 28 -11.81 -8.17 -1.26
N VAL A 29 -11.07 -7.12 -1.63
CA VAL A 29 -11.20 -6.44 -2.91
C VAL A 29 -10.98 -7.38 -4.09
N LEU A 30 -9.91 -8.19 -4.06
CA LEU A 30 -9.60 -9.12 -5.15
C LEU A 30 -10.58 -10.30 -5.23
N SER A 31 -11.30 -10.62 -4.15
CA SER A 31 -12.33 -11.66 -4.18
C SER A 31 -13.62 -11.20 -4.89
N ARG A 32 -13.86 -9.88 -4.99
CA ARG A 32 -15.10 -9.32 -5.55
C ARG A 32 -15.29 -9.73 -7.01
N PRO A 33 -16.48 -10.22 -7.41
CA PRO A 33 -16.74 -10.65 -8.79
C PRO A 33 -16.48 -9.56 -9.84
N THR A 34 -16.76 -8.29 -9.51
CA THR A 34 -16.50 -7.13 -10.36
C THR A 34 -15.01 -6.95 -10.64
N VAL A 35 -14.17 -7.07 -9.61
CA VAL A 35 -12.71 -6.96 -9.72
C VAL A 35 -12.15 -8.14 -10.51
N ARG A 36 -12.61 -9.37 -10.24
CA ARG A 36 -12.21 -10.55 -11.03
C ARG A 36 -12.56 -10.42 -12.51
N LYS A 37 -13.73 -9.85 -12.83
CA LYS A 37 -14.13 -9.59 -14.21
C LYS A 37 -13.26 -8.52 -14.87
N LEU A 38 -12.84 -7.50 -14.11
CA LEU A 38 -11.98 -6.43 -14.59
C LEU A 38 -10.55 -6.91 -14.86
N THR A 39 -9.98 -7.71 -13.96
CA THR A 39 -8.59 -8.18 -14.07
C THR A 39 -8.44 -9.42 -14.94
N GLY A 40 -9.51 -10.21 -15.11
CA GLY A 40 -9.47 -11.51 -15.79
C GLY A 40 -8.77 -12.61 -14.98
N LEU A 41 -8.35 -12.32 -13.75
CA LEU A 41 -7.65 -13.28 -12.89
C LEU A 41 -8.61 -14.29 -12.26
N THR A 42 -8.16 -15.54 -12.20
CA THR A 42 -8.83 -16.59 -11.43
C THR A 42 -8.72 -16.31 -9.92
N ALA A 43 -9.60 -16.91 -9.12
CA ALA A 43 -9.52 -16.78 -7.66
C ALA A 43 -8.16 -17.25 -7.12
N LYS A 44 -7.63 -18.34 -7.69
CA LYS A 44 -6.28 -18.84 -7.36
C LYS A 44 -5.19 -17.81 -7.68
N GLN A 45 -5.19 -17.22 -8.88
CA GLN A 45 -4.19 -16.20 -9.23
C GLN A 45 -4.25 -14.96 -8.32
N ASN A 46 -5.44 -14.56 -7.87
CA ASN A 46 -5.56 -13.47 -6.90
C ASN A 46 -4.94 -13.85 -5.54
N SER A 47 -5.23 -15.06 -5.05
CA SER A 47 -4.62 -15.56 -3.80
C SER A 47 -3.10 -15.70 -3.92
N ASP A 48 -2.61 -16.21 -5.05
CA ASP A 48 -1.17 -16.37 -5.33
C ASP A 48 -0.48 -14.99 -5.37
N LEU A 49 -1.10 -13.98 -5.99
CA LEU A 49 -0.58 -12.61 -6.00
C LEU A 49 -0.48 -12.02 -4.59
N VAL A 50 -1.53 -12.18 -3.76
CA VAL A 50 -1.48 -11.69 -2.37
C VAL A 50 -0.39 -12.41 -1.59
N LEU A 51 -0.25 -13.72 -1.75
CA LEU A 51 0.79 -14.50 -1.08
C LEU A 51 2.20 -14.09 -1.52
N GLU A 52 2.39 -13.81 -2.82
CA GLU A 52 3.65 -13.29 -3.34
C GLU A 52 3.98 -11.93 -2.73
N LEU A 53 3.03 -10.99 -2.68
CA LEU A 53 3.24 -9.69 -2.03
C LEU A 53 3.57 -9.82 -0.54
N ILE A 54 2.93 -10.75 0.18
CA ILE A 54 3.26 -11.06 1.57
C ILE A 54 4.72 -11.54 1.67
N SER A 55 5.13 -12.46 0.79
CA SER A 55 6.49 -13.00 0.79
C SER A 55 7.58 -11.96 0.49
N LEU A 56 7.22 -10.89 -0.21
CA LEU A 56 8.10 -9.76 -0.54
C LEU A 56 8.06 -8.65 0.52
N SER A 57 7.06 -8.65 1.40
CA SER A 57 6.84 -7.58 2.36
C SER A 57 7.70 -7.72 3.61
N HIS A 58 8.11 -6.58 4.16
CA HIS A 58 8.52 -6.53 5.55
C HIS A 58 7.28 -6.68 6.44
N GLN A 59 7.33 -7.58 7.42
CA GLN A 59 6.29 -7.72 8.43
C GLN A 59 6.73 -7.05 9.72
N THR A 60 5.88 -6.20 10.28
CA THR A 60 6.09 -5.61 11.61
C THR A 60 4.81 -5.76 12.43
N GLN A 61 4.96 -5.97 13.73
CA GLN A 61 3.82 -5.94 14.65
C GLN A 61 3.50 -4.49 14.96
N LEU A 62 2.28 -4.05 14.61
CA LEU A 62 1.79 -2.74 14.99
C LEU A 62 1.62 -2.65 16.51
N ARG A 63 2.14 -1.58 17.11
CA ARG A 63 1.77 -1.18 18.47
C ARG A 63 0.73 -0.06 18.37
N PHE A 64 -0.52 -0.40 18.62
CA PHE A 64 -1.71 0.45 18.45
C PHE A 64 -1.83 1.61 19.46
N SER A 65 -0.72 2.19 19.93
CA SER A 65 -0.74 3.24 20.96
C SER A 65 -1.05 4.63 20.40
N TRP A 66 -1.05 4.82 19.07
CA TRP A 66 -1.30 6.10 18.41
C TRP A 66 -2.39 5.94 17.35
N ARG A 67 -3.43 6.79 17.40
CA ARG A 67 -4.49 6.84 16.37
C ARG A 67 -4.45 8.22 15.70
N PRO A 68 -4.06 8.31 14.42
CA PRO A 68 -4.27 9.52 13.64
C PRO A 68 -5.77 9.73 13.49
N ASN A 69 -6.23 10.97 13.64
CA ASN A 69 -7.64 11.30 13.50
C ASN A 69 -7.97 11.54 12.01
N LEU A 70 -7.89 10.49 11.19
CA LEU A 70 -8.33 10.57 9.79
C LEU A 70 -9.84 10.74 9.68
N SER A 71 -10.27 11.31 8.55
CA SER A 71 -11.69 11.44 8.22
C SER A 71 -12.33 10.08 7.92
N ASP A 72 -11.56 9.11 7.42
CA ASP A 72 -11.97 7.72 7.20
C ASP A 72 -11.17 6.78 8.12
N GLU A 73 -11.86 6.12 9.05
CA GLU A 73 -11.24 5.19 10.00
C GLU A 73 -10.69 3.93 9.31
N ALA A 74 -11.23 3.56 8.14
CA ALA A 74 -10.74 2.41 7.38
C ALA A 74 -9.32 2.63 6.84
N ASP A 75 -8.93 3.87 6.57
CA ASP A 75 -7.63 4.24 6.01
C ASP A 75 -6.52 4.35 7.06
N ASN A 76 -6.86 4.37 8.35
CA ASN A 76 -5.89 4.43 9.45
C ASN A 76 -4.84 3.33 9.37
N LYS A 77 -5.21 2.15 8.88
CA LYS A 77 -4.28 1.01 8.71
C LYS A 77 -3.10 1.31 7.78
N PHE A 78 -3.29 2.17 6.77
CA PHE A 78 -2.20 2.56 5.87
C PHE A 78 -1.24 3.53 6.56
N ILE A 79 -1.76 4.44 7.39
CA ILE A 79 -0.93 5.33 8.19
C ILE A 79 -0.16 4.54 9.25
N GLU A 80 -0.83 3.65 9.99
CA GLU A 80 -0.18 2.82 10.98
C GLU A 80 0.95 2.00 10.37
N ALA A 81 0.71 1.41 9.18
CA ALA A 81 1.72 0.68 8.44
C ALA A 81 2.90 1.56 8.01
N ALA A 82 2.61 2.77 7.50
CA ALA A 82 3.64 3.74 7.17
C ALA A 82 4.48 4.00 8.41
N ILE A 83 3.85 4.44 9.50
CA ILE A 83 4.49 4.82 10.76
C ILE A 83 5.39 3.73 11.33
N ALA A 84 4.91 2.50 11.34
CA ALA A 84 5.68 1.40 11.91
C ALA A 84 6.92 1.02 11.09
N ALA A 85 6.97 1.40 9.80
CA ALA A 85 8.02 0.99 8.88
C ALA A 85 8.88 2.13 8.34
N THR A 86 8.62 3.39 8.69
CA THR A 86 9.26 4.54 8.00
C THR A 86 9.05 4.50 6.49
N ALA A 87 7.86 4.02 6.07
CA ALA A 87 7.46 3.86 4.69
C ALA A 87 6.69 5.06 4.14
N ILE A 88 6.71 5.21 2.82
CA ILE A 88 6.01 6.24 2.05
C ILE A 88 4.68 5.66 1.56
N ILE A 89 3.60 6.43 1.67
CA ILE A 89 2.29 6.05 1.11
C ILE A 89 2.24 6.47 -0.35
N ILE A 90 2.05 5.50 -1.25
CA ILE A 90 1.89 5.75 -2.68
C ILE A 90 0.41 5.59 -3.06
N THR A 91 -0.27 6.68 -3.36
CA THR A 91 -1.72 6.69 -3.64
C THR A 91 -2.12 7.77 -4.64
N TYR A 92 -3.21 7.55 -5.37
CA TYR A 92 -3.82 8.61 -6.18
C TYR A 92 -4.64 9.59 -5.32
N ASN A 93 -5.11 9.16 -4.16
CA ASN A 93 -5.95 9.96 -3.27
C ASN A 93 -5.10 10.72 -2.23
N VAL A 94 -4.07 11.43 -2.69
CA VAL A 94 -3.11 12.09 -1.78
C VAL A 94 -3.80 12.99 -0.75
N ARG A 95 -4.87 13.69 -1.14
CA ARG A 95 -5.64 14.59 -0.27
C ARG A 95 -6.27 13.89 0.94
N ASP A 96 -6.64 12.62 0.82
CA ASP A 96 -7.26 11.86 1.90
C ASP A 96 -6.23 11.48 2.97
N PHE A 97 -4.94 11.51 2.60
CA PHE A 97 -3.80 11.23 3.47
C PHE A 97 -2.96 12.49 3.76
N ASP A 98 -3.39 13.66 3.30
CA ASP A 98 -2.77 14.97 3.61
C ASP A 98 -3.21 15.43 5.01
N CYS A 99 -2.95 14.57 6.00
CA CYS A 99 -3.23 14.88 7.39
C CYS A 99 -2.04 15.67 7.93
N ALA A 100 -2.28 16.89 8.42
CA ALA A 100 -1.25 17.80 8.91
C ALA A 100 -0.31 17.15 9.96
N ASP A 101 -0.78 16.11 10.65
CA ASP A 101 0.03 15.38 11.62
C ASP A 101 1.05 14.42 10.97
N LEU A 102 0.76 13.85 9.79
CA LEU A 102 1.73 13.03 9.05
C LEU A 102 2.93 13.85 8.59
N VAL A 103 2.66 15.01 7.99
CA VAL A 103 3.72 15.93 7.52
C VAL A 103 4.59 16.40 8.69
N LYS A 104 3.99 16.70 9.86
CA LYS A 104 4.74 17.07 11.08
C LYS A 104 5.66 15.96 11.58
N HIS A 105 5.32 14.70 11.32
CA HIS A 105 6.12 13.55 11.71
C HIS A 105 7.13 13.11 10.63
N GLY A 106 7.24 13.86 9.52
CA GLY A 106 8.22 13.62 8.45
C GLY A 106 7.84 12.51 7.47
N TRP A 107 6.54 12.26 7.30
CA TRP A 107 6.01 11.19 6.45
C TRP A 107 5.57 11.74 5.10
N ASP A 108 6.00 11.06 4.04
CA ASP A 108 5.68 11.44 2.67
C ASP A 108 4.50 10.63 2.12
N VAL A 109 3.61 11.34 1.45
CA VAL A 109 2.54 10.78 0.62
C VAL A 109 2.74 11.30 -0.79
N MET A 110 2.73 10.41 -1.77
CA MET A 110 2.91 10.81 -3.17
C MET A 110 2.13 9.92 -4.12
N THR A 111 1.92 10.43 -5.33
CA THR A 111 1.30 9.66 -6.41
C THR A 111 2.27 8.63 -7.00
N PRO A 112 1.75 7.59 -7.68
CA PRO A 112 2.60 6.65 -8.39
C PRO A 112 3.52 7.28 -9.45
N ILE A 113 3.15 8.44 -10.03
CA ILE A 113 3.99 9.13 -11.02
C ILE A 113 5.13 9.91 -10.36
N GLU A 114 4.87 10.53 -9.21
CA GLU A 114 5.91 11.18 -8.42
C GLU A 114 6.91 10.15 -7.90
N CYS A 115 6.44 9.04 -7.33
CA CYS A 115 7.32 7.94 -6.90
C CYS A 115 8.19 7.43 -8.05
N TRP A 116 7.59 7.15 -9.22
CA TRP A 116 8.33 6.66 -10.37
C TRP A 116 9.43 7.63 -10.84
N THR A 117 9.16 8.94 -10.79
CA THR A 117 10.07 9.99 -11.25
C THR A 117 11.15 10.29 -10.22
N LEU A 118 10.78 10.43 -8.95
CA LEU A 118 11.68 10.80 -7.85
C LEU A 118 12.73 9.73 -7.59
N TYR A 119 12.34 8.45 -7.66
CA TYR A 119 13.22 7.31 -7.43
C TYR A 119 13.81 6.72 -8.72
N ASP A 120 13.58 7.37 -9.86
CA ASP A 120 14.11 6.97 -11.17
C ASP A 120 13.94 5.48 -11.49
N LEU A 121 12.76 4.92 -11.21
CA LEU A 121 12.50 3.48 -11.33
C LEU A 121 12.48 2.96 -12.78
N GLY A 122 12.69 3.85 -13.76
CA GLY A 122 12.73 3.55 -15.18
C GLY A 122 14.11 3.26 -15.76
N ASN A 123 15.18 3.56 -15.02
CA ASN A 123 16.56 3.36 -15.45
C ASN A 123 17.18 2.08 -14.86
#